data_AF-A0A8J4FCN7-F1
#
_entry.id   AF-A0A8J4FCN7-F1
#
_cell.length_a   1.000
_cell.length_b   1.000
_cell.length_c   1.000
_cell.angle_alpha   90.00
_cell.angle_beta   90.00
_cell.angle_gamma   90.00
#
_symmetry.space_group_name_H-M   'P 1'
#
loop_
_entity.id
_entity.type
_entity.pdbx_description
1 polymer ?
#
loop_
_entity_poly.entity_id
_entity_poly.type
_entity_poly.pdbx_seq_one_letter_code
_entity_poly.pdbx_strand_id
1 'polypeptide(L)'
;MQTNRPSIYISKQLLRKDGVLLRSSTRKRSNIFAQPKEDDNANYLPWSTVNYYTKKNERLKDEYGNLIHNERTIKEPAAWTQDAKMTLAIQVVSREVPNVTEEELRNNLQQLQTLIPDLKPGPTSKYADLVRVAARLDKAAEILLILREEFPYLNVSRLAAAWPQLLLTDPEGLAADVKETKAVLGTCGPAVFRELLEEFPHLLVPSNATALMNNIARLFDFNGTCEDEEGELGRARGMKILETQPFLARPAVPLRSQTRGERDPEYLADTIRAEM
;
A
#
# COMPACT_ATOMS: atom_id res chain seq x y z
N MET A 1 -27.02 -18.28 45.63
CA MET A 1 -26.03 -19.35 45.38
C MET A 1 -24.82 -18.71 44.72
N GLN A 2 -23.78 -18.42 45.50
CA GLN A 2 -22.55 -17.76 45.05
C GLN A 2 -21.54 -18.82 44.63
N THR A 3 -21.20 -18.89 43.35
CA THR A 3 -20.18 -19.81 42.83
C THR A 3 -18.82 -19.12 42.80
N ASN A 4 -18.00 -19.52 43.76
CA ASN A 4 -16.58 -19.20 43.94
C ASN A 4 -15.78 -19.70 42.71
N ARG A 5 -15.09 -18.81 41.99
CA ARG A 5 -14.12 -19.19 40.93
C ARG A 5 -12.70 -19.00 41.45
N PRO A 6 -11.82 -20.02 41.40
CA PRO A 6 -10.44 -19.89 41.83
C PRO A 6 -9.62 -19.10 40.80
N SER A 7 -8.95 -18.06 41.29
CA SER A 7 -7.94 -17.27 40.58
C SER A 7 -6.64 -18.06 40.49
N ILE A 8 -6.23 -18.44 39.27
CA ILE A 8 -4.95 -19.09 39.01
C ILE A 8 -3.94 -18.02 38.59
N TYR A 9 -3.16 -17.56 39.57
CA TYR A 9 -1.96 -16.76 39.33
C TYR A 9 -0.84 -17.66 38.84
N ILE A 10 -0.46 -17.55 37.56
CA ILE A 10 0.77 -18.16 37.04
C ILE A 10 1.88 -17.10 37.12
N SER A 11 2.65 -17.16 38.19
CA SER A 11 3.90 -16.42 38.35
C SER A 11 4.98 -17.03 37.44
N LYS A 12 5.36 -16.34 36.35
CA LYS A 12 6.59 -16.67 35.62
C LYS A 12 7.77 -15.99 36.30
N GLN A 13 8.43 -16.74 37.17
CA GLN A 13 9.71 -16.38 37.74
C GLN A 13 10.84 -16.56 36.71
N LEU A 14 11.68 -15.53 36.69
CA LEU A 14 13.11 -15.49 36.37
C LEU A 14 13.83 -16.84 36.22
N LEU A 15 14.40 -17.03 35.04
CA LEU A 15 15.60 -17.85 34.84
C LEU A 15 16.66 -16.99 34.15
N ARG A 16 17.43 -16.28 34.97
CA ARG A 16 18.80 -15.89 34.64
C ARG A 16 19.63 -17.17 34.63
N LYS A 17 20.28 -17.46 33.51
CA LYS A 17 21.40 -18.40 33.43
C LYS A 17 22.59 -17.67 32.81
N ASP A 18 23.60 -17.48 33.65
CA ASP A 18 25.01 -17.79 33.42
C ASP A 18 25.50 -17.54 31.98
N GLY A 19 26.32 -16.51 31.74
CA GLY A 19 27.61 -16.37 32.41
C GLY A 19 28.68 -17.17 31.65
N VAL A 20 28.91 -16.83 30.38
CA VAL A 20 30.08 -17.30 29.63
C VAL A 20 30.86 -16.07 29.17
N LEU A 21 31.87 -15.74 29.98
CA LEU A 21 32.97 -14.85 29.65
C LEU A 21 33.80 -15.48 28.52
N LEU A 22 33.47 -15.16 27.27
CA LEU A 22 34.35 -15.42 26.14
C LEU A 22 35.49 -14.40 26.15
N ARG A 23 36.67 -14.96 26.39
CA ARG A 23 37.96 -14.28 26.47
C ARG A 23 38.19 -13.38 25.26
N SER A 24 38.55 -12.15 25.58
CA SER A 24 39.18 -11.15 24.74
C SER A 24 40.43 -11.72 24.05
N SER A 25 40.31 -12.08 22.77
CA SER A 25 41.45 -12.20 21.86
C SER A 25 41.66 -10.85 21.19
N THR A 26 42.39 -9.96 21.86
CA THR A 26 42.96 -8.75 21.27
C THR A 26 44.03 -9.12 20.24
N ARG A 27 43.61 -9.42 19.01
CA ARG A 27 44.49 -9.30 17.84
C ARG A 27 44.61 -7.80 17.53
N LYS A 28 45.72 -7.20 17.99
CA LYS A 28 46.25 -5.95 17.42
C LYS A 28 46.48 -6.18 15.93
N ARG A 29 45.48 -5.88 15.10
CA ARG A 29 45.71 -5.50 13.71
C ARG A 29 45.92 -4.01 13.71
N SER A 30 47.17 -3.60 13.49
CA SER A 30 47.52 -2.25 13.09
C SER A 30 46.72 -1.92 11.82
N ASN A 31 45.58 -1.26 11.99
CA ASN A 31 44.97 -0.48 10.92
C ASN A 31 45.92 0.70 10.69
N ILE A 32 46.92 0.44 9.85
CA ILE A 32 47.55 1.47 9.04
C ILE A 32 46.39 2.06 8.25
N PHE A 33 45.94 3.24 8.67
CA PHE A 33 45.16 4.13 7.82
C PHE A 33 45.99 4.29 6.54
N ALA A 34 45.62 3.55 5.51
CA ALA A 34 45.93 3.95 4.15
C ALA A 34 45.20 5.27 3.98
N GLN A 35 45.94 6.37 4.17
CA GLN A 35 45.53 7.63 3.59
C GLN A 35 45.25 7.35 2.11
N PRO A 36 44.11 7.82 1.56
CA PRO A 36 43.94 7.78 0.13
C PRO A 36 45.14 8.52 -0.45
N LYS A 37 46.01 7.78 -1.13
CA LYS A 37 47.01 8.40 -1.99
C LYS A 37 46.19 9.26 -2.95
N GLU A 38 46.42 10.56 -2.89
CA GLU A 38 46.18 11.42 -4.04
C GLU A 38 46.98 10.79 -5.18
N ASP A 39 46.28 10.04 -6.02
CA ASP A 39 46.82 9.47 -7.24
C ASP A 39 47.01 10.62 -8.23
N ASP A 40 48.02 11.45 -7.99
CA ASP A 40 48.55 12.47 -8.90
C ASP A 40 49.30 11.86 -10.09
N ASN A 41 49.17 10.54 -10.29
CA ASN A 41 49.66 9.83 -11.47
C ASN A 41 48.53 9.01 -12.09
N ALA A 42 47.41 9.66 -12.38
CA ALA A 42 46.51 9.21 -13.43
C ALA A 42 47.27 9.27 -14.76
N ASN A 43 47.97 8.17 -15.05
CA ASN A 43 48.40 7.79 -16.39
C ASN A 43 47.23 8.02 -17.34
N TYR A 44 47.31 9.09 -18.12
CA TYR A 44 46.49 9.37 -19.30
C TYR A 44 46.82 8.30 -20.36
N LEU A 45 46.35 7.07 -20.15
CA LEU A 45 46.30 6.08 -21.20
C LEU A 45 45.26 6.59 -22.22
N PRO A 46 45.62 6.82 -23.50
CA PRO A 46 44.72 7.40 -24.51
C PRO A 46 43.53 6.51 -24.88
N TRP A 47 43.47 5.31 -24.29
CA TRP A 47 42.45 4.28 -24.42
C TRP A 47 41.82 3.94 -23.07
N SER A 48 42.11 4.72 -22.01
CA SER A 48 41.30 4.67 -20.80
C SER A 48 39.88 5.04 -21.21
N THR A 49 39.00 4.06 -21.11
CA THR A 49 37.59 4.23 -21.41
C THR A 49 37.10 5.28 -20.43
N VAL A 50 36.81 6.47 -20.97
CA VAL A 50 36.02 7.52 -20.32
C VAL A 50 34.98 6.80 -19.48
N ASN A 51 35.01 6.98 -18.16
CA ASN A 51 34.10 6.32 -17.22
C ASN A 51 32.72 6.28 -17.85
N TYR A 52 32.35 5.10 -18.36
CA TYR A 52 31.20 4.98 -19.23
C TYR A 52 30.00 5.15 -18.31
N TYR A 53 29.48 6.37 -18.26
CA TYR A 53 28.29 6.73 -17.51
C TYR A 53 27.13 6.05 -18.23
N THR A 54 26.98 4.73 -18.03
CA THR A 54 25.78 4.06 -18.51
C THR A 54 24.62 4.73 -17.79
N LYS A 55 23.60 5.20 -18.52
CA LYS A 55 22.30 5.66 -17.96
C LYS A 55 21.62 4.65 -17.02
N LYS A 56 22.23 3.48 -16.81
CA LYS A 56 21.78 2.47 -15.85
C LYS A 56 22.15 2.98 -14.46
N ASN A 57 21.16 3.55 -13.77
CA ASN A 57 21.25 3.91 -12.36
C ASN A 57 21.96 2.79 -11.57
N GLU A 58 22.83 3.16 -10.63
CA GLU A 58 23.52 2.20 -9.76
C GLU A 58 22.50 1.25 -9.16
N ARG A 59 22.68 -0.05 -9.40
CA ARG A 59 21.78 -1.06 -8.85
C ARG A 59 22.27 -1.48 -7.48
N LEU A 60 21.34 -1.69 -6.54
CA LEU A 60 21.66 -2.29 -5.24
C LEU A 60 22.23 -3.69 -5.47
N LYS A 61 23.36 -3.94 -4.81
CA LYS A 61 24.01 -5.25 -4.79
C LYS A 61 24.01 -5.78 -3.36
N ASP A 62 23.88 -7.09 -3.21
CA ASP A 62 24.08 -7.77 -1.93
C ASP A 62 25.57 -7.78 -1.53
N GLU A 63 25.87 -8.36 -0.36
CA GLU A 63 27.25 -8.51 0.15
C GLU A 63 28.15 -9.35 -0.79
N TYR A 64 27.56 -10.11 -1.72
CA TYR A 64 28.24 -10.97 -2.68
C TYR A 64 28.33 -10.36 -4.09
N GLY A 65 27.81 -9.14 -4.29
CA GLY A 65 27.81 -8.44 -5.57
C GLY A 65 26.66 -8.82 -6.52
N ASN A 66 25.71 -9.65 -6.09
CA ASN A 66 24.52 -9.99 -6.88
C ASN A 66 23.52 -8.84 -6.88
N LEU A 67 22.80 -8.66 -7.99
CA LEU A 67 21.76 -7.63 -8.09
C LEU A 67 20.56 -8.01 -7.22
N ILE A 68 20.12 -7.09 -6.37
CA ILE A 68 18.89 -7.26 -5.59
C ILE A 68 17.70 -6.92 -6.50
N HIS A 69 16.98 -7.94 -6.97
CA HIS A 69 15.80 -7.81 -7.82
C HIS A 69 14.54 -7.46 -7.02
N ASN A 70 14.55 -6.31 -6.33
CA ASN A 70 13.38 -5.80 -5.61
C ASN A 70 12.90 -4.47 -6.23
N GLU A 71 11.75 -3.94 -5.83
CA GLU A 71 11.25 -2.62 -6.27
C GLU A 71 12.26 -1.48 -6.02
N ARG A 72 13.22 -1.69 -5.11
CA ARG A 72 14.34 -0.79 -4.80
C ARG A 72 15.64 -1.16 -5.52
N THR A 73 15.58 -1.86 -6.66
CA THR A 73 16.79 -2.28 -7.40
C THR A 73 17.68 -1.08 -7.73
N ILE A 74 17.10 0.11 -7.92
CA ILE A 74 17.83 1.34 -8.17
C ILE A 74 18.24 1.99 -6.85
N LYS A 75 19.54 2.18 -6.65
CA LYS A 75 20.08 2.95 -5.54
C LYS A 75 19.68 4.40 -5.73
N GLU A 76 18.88 4.91 -4.81
CA GLU A 76 18.48 6.31 -4.84
C GLU A 76 19.70 7.22 -4.56
N PRO A 77 19.78 8.40 -5.20
CA PRO A 77 20.82 9.37 -4.90
C PRO A 77 20.85 9.69 -3.39
N ALA A 78 22.03 9.91 -2.81
CA ALA A 78 22.17 10.19 -1.39
C ALA A 78 21.35 11.41 -0.92
N ALA A 79 21.12 12.38 -1.82
CA ALA A 79 20.30 13.56 -1.56
C ALA A 79 18.77 13.31 -1.62
N TRP A 80 18.32 12.13 -2.10
CA TRP A 80 16.91 11.81 -2.31
C TRP A 80 16.25 11.23 -1.04
N THR A 81 16.41 11.93 0.08
CA THR A 81 15.85 11.54 1.38
C THR A 81 14.31 11.62 1.37
N GLN A 82 13.65 10.98 2.33
CA GLN A 82 12.19 11.06 2.46
C GLN A 82 11.71 12.50 2.64
N ASP A 83 12.45 13.30 3.42
CA ASP A 83 12.18 14.72 3.63
C ASP A 83 12.34 15.55 2.36
N ALA A 84 13.34 15.23 1.53
CA ALA A 84 13.53 15.87 0.23
C ALA A 84 12.38 15.56 -0.72
N LYS A 85 11.91 14.30 -0.76
CA LYS A 85 10.74 13.89 -1.55
C LYS A 85 9.46 14.59 -1.08
N MET A 86 9.27 14.70 0.24
CA MET A 86 8.12 15.41 0.81
C MET A 86 8.16 16.90 0.50
N THR A 87 9.33 17.54 0.65
CA THR A 87 9.53 18.96 0.33
C THR A 87 9.24 19.23 -1.15
N LEU A 88 9.75 18.38 -2.04
CA LEU A 88 9.47 18.49 -3.47
C LEU A 88 7.97 18.30 -3.77
N ALA A 89 7.31 17.32 -3.13
CA ALA A 89 5.88 17.11 -3.29
C ALA A 89 5.06 18.34 -2.86
N ILE A 90 5.43 18.98 -1.75
CA ILE A 90 4.83 20.24 -1.28
C ILE A 90 4.97 21.34 -2.34
N GLN A 91 6.19 21.53 -2.87
CA GLN A 91 6.46 22.54 -3.91
C GLN A 91 5.70 22.30 -5.22
N VAL A 92 5.50 21.03 -5.59
CA VAL A 92 4.75 20.69 -6.81
C VAL A 92 3.26 20.93 -6.58
N VAL A 93 2.70 20.43 -5.47
CA VAL A 93 1.26 20.54 -5.20
C VAL A 93 0.83 21.98 -4.90
N SER A 94 1.67 22.81 -4.27
CA SER A 94 1.38 24.24 -4.07
C SER A 94 1.23 25.01 -5.39
N ARG A 95 1.85 24.52 -6.47
CA ARG A 95 1.69 25.08 -7.82
C ARG A 95 0.46 24.52 -8.52
N GLU A 96 0.04 23.29 -8.20
CA GLU A 96 -1.15 22.65 -8.75
C GLU A 96 -2.45 23.22 -8.16
N VAL A 97 -2.47 23.49 -6.85
CA VAL A 97 -3.67 23.95 -6.13
C VAL A 97 -3.62 25.47 -5.96
N PRO A 98 -4.53 26.24 -6.58
CA PRO A 98 -4.54 27.69 -6.45
C PRO A 98 -4.87 28.10 -5.01
N ASN A 99 -4.27 29.20 -4.55
CA ASN A 99 -4.51 29.83 -3.24
C ASN A 99 -4.05 29.03 -2.01
N VAL A 100 -3.15 28.05 -2.15
CA VAL A 100 -2.58 27.33 -1.00
C VAL A 100 -1.07 27.51 -0.99
N THR A 101 -0.54 28.09 0.09
CA THR A 101 0.90 28.31 0.27
C THR A 101 1.62 27.04 0.73
N GLU A 102 2.95 26.98 0.53
CA GLU A 102 3.77 25.85 1.00
C GLU A 102 3.75 25.71 2.53
N GLU A 103 3.65 26.83 3.25
CA GLU A 103 3.60 26.85 4.72
C GLU A 103 2.27 26.28 5.24
N GLU A 104 1.14 26.67 4.63
CA GLU A 104 -0.17 26.11 4.93
C GLU A 104 -0.22 24.59 4.65
N LEU A 105 0.35 24.12 3.53
CA LEU A 105 0.44 22.69 3.24
C LEU A 105 1.24 21.93 4.30
N ARG A 106 2.35 22.50 4.79
CA ARG A 106 3.15 21.89 5.87
C ARG A 106 2.34 21.78 7.16
N ASN A 107 1.63 22.83 7.53
CA ASN A 107 0.78 22.84 8.73
C ASN A 107 -0.36 21.82 8.60
N ASN A 108 -1.04 21.80 7.45
CA ASN A 108 -2.11 20.84 7.18
C ASN A 108 -1.60 19.40 7.17
N LEU A 109 -0.38 19.16 6.69
CA LEU A 109 0.22 17.83 6.71
C LEU A 109 0.53 17.36 8.14
N GLN A 110 1.00 18.25 9.02
CA GLN A 110 1.16 17.94 10.45
C GLN A 110 -0.19 17.64 11.12
N GLN A 111 -1.23 18.41 10.80
CA GLN A 111 -2.59 18.14 11.30
C GLN A 111 -3.11 16.80 10.77
N LEU A 112 -2.92 16.50 9.48
CA LEU A 112 -3.29 15.23 8.87
C LEU A 112 -2.59 14.05 9.53
N GLN A 113 -1.29 14.17 9.83
CA GLN A 113 -0.53 13.15 10.58
C GLN A 113 -1.03 12.99 12.02
N THR A 114 -1.56 14.04 12.62
CA THR A 114 -2.18 13.97 13.96
C THR A 114 -3.53 13.24 13.91
N LEU A 115 -4.31 13.47 12.85
CA LEU A 115 -5.60 12.80 12.63
C LEU A 115 -5.44 11.32 12.22
N ILE A 116 -4.45 11.02 11.37
CA ILE A 116 -4.19 9.69 10.83
C ILE A 116 -2.69 9.35 11.00
N PRO A 117 -2.27 8.92 12.21
CA PRO A 117 -0.85 8.64 12.48
C PRO A 117 -0.29 7.45 11.68
N ASP A 118 -1.17 6.58 11.17
CA ASP A 118 -0.81 5.44 10.33
C ASP A 118 -0.50 5.85 8.88
N LEU A 119 -0.85 7.07 8.49
CA LEU A 119 -0.67 7.58 7.13
C LEU A 119 0.81 7.86 6.86
N LYS A 120 1.50 6.86 6.32
CA LYS A 120 2.91 6.94 5.94
C LYS A 120 3.06 6.75 4.43
N PRO A 121 4.01 7.45 3.79
CA PRO A 121 4.34 7.19 2.40
C PRO A 121 4.80 5.73 2.24
N GLY A 122 4.24 5.05 1.25
CA GLY A 122 4.38 3.62 1.07
C GLY A 122 4.25 3.21 -0.39
N PRO A 123 4.27 1.90 -0.70
CA PRO A 123 4.15 1.44 -2.09
C PRO A 123 2.81 1.86 -2.72
N THR A 124 1.74 1.93 -1.93
CA THR A 124 0.40 2.33 -2.37
C THR A 124 0.15 3.84 -2.30
N SER A 125 1.03 4.59 -1.62
CA SER A 125 0.83 5.99 -1.25
C SER A 125 2.03 6.83 -1.66
N LYS A 126 1.88 7.62 -2.72
CA LYS A 126 2.93 8.54 -3.17
C LYS A 126 2.92 9.78 -2.27
N TYR A 127 4.10 10.38 -2.09
CA TYR A 127 4.25 11.64 -1.36
C TYR A 127 3.31 12.74 -1.89
N ALA A 128 3.19 12.85 -3.22
CA ALA A 128 2.28 13.81 -3.84
C ALA A 128 0.81 13.59 -3.46
N ASP A 129 0.37 12.33 -3.35
CA ASP A 129 -1.01 12.01 -2.98
C ASP A 129 -1.30 12.42 -1.53
N LEU A 130 -0.35 12.18 -0.62
CA LEU A 130 -0.46 12.64 0.79
C LEU A 130 -0.57 14.16 0.88
N VAL A 131 0.25 14.89 0.12
CA VAL A 131 0.21 16.35 0.10
C VAL A 131 -1.11 16.86 -0.52
N ARG A 132 -1.63 16.19 -1.55
CA ARG A 132 -2.95 16.53 -2.12
C ARG A 132 -4.09 16.29 -1.14
N VAL A 133 -4.01 15.25 -0.30
CA VAL A 133 -4.97 15.04 0.79
C VAL A 133 -4.85 16.17 1.82
N ALA A 134 -3.63 16.56 2.20
CA ALA A 134 -3.40 17.68 3.12
C ALA A 134 -3.90 19.03 2.55
N ALA A 135 -3.82 19.23 1.23
CA ALA A 135 -4.38 20.41 0.57
C ALA A 135 -5.92 20.48 0.68
N ARG A 136 -6.58 19.35 0.90
CA ARG A 136 -8.03 19.21 1.03
C ARG A 136 -8.41 18.67 2.42
N LEU A 137 -7.73 19.14 3.46
CA LEU A 137 -7.85 18.61 4.82
C LEU A 137 -9.31 18.58 5.32
N ASP A 138 -10.09 19.63 5.07
CA ASP A 138 -11.49 19.71 5.50
C ASP A 138 -12.35 18.59 4.90
N LYS A 139 -12.22 18.36 3.58
CA LYS A 139 -12.92 17.28 2.89
C LYS A 139 -12.44 15.90 3.34
N ALA A 140 -11.14 15.75 3.59
CA ALA A 140 -10.59 14.52 4.11
C ALA A 140 -11.15 14.21 5.52
N ALA A 141 -11.30 15.22 6.38
CA ALA A 141 -11.90 15.07 7.70
C ALA A 141 -13.39 14.67 7.61
N GLU A 142 -14.15 15.30 6.70
CA GLU A 142 -15.54 14.93 6.43
C GLU A 142 -15.67 13.48 5.97
N ILE A 143 -14.81 13.03 5.04
CA ILE A 143 -14.75 11.63 4.60
C ILE A 143 -14.48 10.68 5.79
N LEU A 144 -13.56 11.02 6.68
CA LEU A 144 -13.27 10.19 7.86
C LEU A 144 -14.48 10.11 8.80
N LEU A 145 -15.23 11.20 8.97
CA LEU A 145 -16.46 11.23 9.77
C LEU A 145 -17.54 10.34 9.14
N ILE A 146 -17.78 10.46 7.84
CA ILE A 146 -18.72 9.60 7.10
C ILE A 146 -18.35 8.13 7.28
N LEU A 147 -17.08 7.78 7.09
CA LEU A 147 -16.62 6.40 7.28
C LEU A 147 -16.76 5.93 8.73
N ARG A 148 -16.59 6.82 9.71
CA ARG A 148 -16.73 6.50 11.13
C ARG A 148 -18.19 6.28 11.53
N GLU A 149 -19.11 7.07 10.99
CA GLU A 149 -20.55 6.94 11.19
C GLU A 149 -21.09 5.68 10.53
N GLU A 150 -20.69 5.43 9.28
CA GLU A 150 -21.16 4.28 8.52
C GLU A 150 -20.51 2.96 8.99
N PHE A 151 -19.28 3.00 9.51
CA PHE A 151 -18.52 1.83 9.96
C PHE A 151 -17.89 2.03 11.35
N PRO A 152 -18.70 2.05 12.44
CA PRO A 152 -18.21 2.37 13.79
C PRO A 152 -17.19 1.36 14.35
N TYR A 153 -17.21 0.13 13.85
CA TYR A 153 -16.34 -0.97 14.28
C TYR A 153 -15.03 -1.08 13.48
N LEU A 154 -14.88 -0.29 12.41
CA LEU A 154 -13.75 -0.35 11.51
C LEU A 154 -12.68 0.65 11.94
N ASN A 155 -11.40 0.25 11.82
CA ASN A 155 -10.30 1.19 12.01
C ASN A 155 -10.15 2.09 10.77
N VAL A 156 -10.87 3.21 10.77
CA VAL A 156 -10.90 4.18 9.67
C VAL A 156 -9.49 4.75 9.38
N SER A 157 -8.67 4.97 10.41
CA SER A 157 -7.27 5.43 10.23
C SER A 157 -6.47 4.45 9.39
N ARG A 158 -6.51 3.17 9.75
CA ARG A 158 -5.81 2.11 9.02
C ARG A 158 -6.34 1.94 7.60
N LEU A 159 -7.66 2.01 7.42
CA LEU A 159 -8.30 1.91 6.11
C LEU A 159 -7.86 3.06 5.20
N ALA A 160 -7.88 4.29 5.70
CA ALA A 160 -7.44 5.48 4.97
C ALA A 160 -5.94 5.44 4.65
N ALA A 161 -5.11 4.95 5.58
CA ALA A 161 -3.68 4.76 5.35
C ALA A 161 -3.38 3.71 4.28
N ALA A 162 -4.16 2.63 4.22
CA ALA A 162 -4.02 1.58 3.21
C ALA A 162 -4.46 2.04 1.81
N TRP A 163 -5.40 2.99 1.73
CA TRP A 163 -5.84 3.57 0.46
C TRP A 163 -6.11 5.08 0.52
N PRO A 164 -5.06 5.91 0.48
CA PRO A 164 -5.20 7.37 0.66
C PRO A 164 -6.00 8.06 -0.45
N GLN A 165 -6.10 7.44 -1.64
CA GLN A 165 -6.93 7.95 -2.72
C GLN A 165 -8.41 8.07 -2.33
N LEU A 166 -8.88 7.27 -1.37
CA LEU A 166 -10.22 7.38 -0.79
C LEU A 166 -10.49 8.78 -0.23
N LEU A 167 -9.47 9.42 0.35
CA LEU A 167 -9.57 10.77 0.94
C LEU A 167 -9.56 11.88 -0.12
N LEU A 168 -9.29 11.55 -1.39
CA LEU A 168 -9.32 12.49 -2.51
C LEU A 168 -10.68 12.52 -3.23
N THR A 169 -11.53 11.54 -2.95
CA THR A 169 -12.91 11.44 -3.46
C THR A 169 -13.77 12.60 -2.95
N ASP A 170 -14.93 12.80 -3.55
CA ASP A 170 -15.92 13.72 -3.03
C ASP A 170 -16.75 13.06 -1.90
N PRO A 171 -17.01 13.76 -0.77
CA PRO A 171 -17.71 13.16 0.37
C PRO A 171 -19.14 12.70 0.02
N GLU A 172 -19.87 13.43 -0.82
CA GLU A 172 -21.23 13.06 -1.22
C GLU A 172 -21.23 11.79 -2.07
N GLY A 173 -20.31 11.72 -3.04
CA GLY A 173 -20.11 10.53 -3.87
C GLY A 173 -19.72 9.32 -3.02
N LEU A 174 -18.80 9.50 -2.06
CA LEU A 174 -18.40 8.42 -1.17
C LEU A 174 -19.56 7.90 -0.31
N ALA A 175 -20.44 8.78 0.19
CA ALA A 175 -21.60 8.36 0.96
C ALA A 175 -22.58 7.50 0.13
N ALA A 176 -22.74 7.83 -1.15
CA ALA A 176 -23.52 7.02 -2.08
C ALA A 176 -22.84 5.66 -2.35
N ASP A 177 -21.54 5.66 -2.65
CA ASP A 177 -20.73 4.47 -2.88
C ASP A 177 -20.74 3.52 -1.67
N VAL A 178 -20.68 4.05 -0.46
CA VAL A 178 -20.75 3.28 0.78
C VAL A 178 -22.11 2.60 0.93
N LYS A 179 -23.22 3.30 0.63
CA LYS A 179 -24.57 2.72 0.69
C LYS A 179 -24.74 1.60 -0.32
N GLU A 180 -24.28 1.79 -1.54
CA GLU A 180 -24.35 0.77 -2.58
C GLU A 180 -23.45 -0.43 -2.26
N THR A 181 -22.23 -0.19 -1.80
CA THR A 181 -21.32 -1.24 -1.35
C THR A 181 -21.92 -2.06 -0.20
N LYS A 182 -22.61 -1.40 0.75
CA LYS A 182 -23.37 -2.08 1.81
C LYS A 182 -24.53 -2.89 1.26
N ALA A 183 -25.20 -2.45 0.19
CA ALA A 183 -26.25 -3.24 -0.45
C ALA A 183 -25.68 -4.51 -1.11
N VAL A 184 -24.52 -4.39 -1.78
CA VAL A 184 -23.85 -5.52 -2.46
C VAL A 184 -23.27 -6.51 -1.46
N LEU A 185 -22.55 -6.03 -0.44
CA LEU A 185 -21.78 -6.87 0.47
C LEU A 185 -22.45 -7.11 1.83
N GLY A 186 -23.57 -6.44 2.14
CA GLY A 186 -24.21 -6.46 3.45
C GLY A 186 -24.72 -7.84 3.89
N THR A 187 -24.88 -8.76 2.94
CA THR A 187 -25.30 -10.14 3.21
C THR A 187 -24.16 -11.05 3.69
N CYS A 188 -22.89 -10.64 3.59
CA CYS A 188 -21.72 -11.42 4.05
C CYS A 188 -21.59 -11.51 5.59
N GLY A 189 -22.49 -10.87 6.33
CA GLY A 189 -22.38 -10.70 7.77
C GLY A 189 -21.34 -9.63 8.17
N PRO A 190 -21.52 -8.97 9.33
CA PRO A 190 -20.72 -7.80 9.70
C PRO A 190 -19.24 -8.11 9.97
N ALA A 191 -18.91 -9.34 10.40
CA ALA A 191 -17.54 -9.73 10.73
C ALA A 191 -16.68 -9.90 9.47
N VAL A 192 -17.19 -10.62 8.47
CA VAL A 192 -16.51 -10.84 7.18
C VAL A 192 -16.45 -9.55 6.39
N PHE A 193 -17.54 -8.79 6.36
CA PHE A 193 -17.56 -7.47 5.74
C PHE A 193 -16.46 -6.55 6.28
N ARG A 194 -16.25 -6.52 7.59
CA ARG A 194 -15.14 -5.77 8.22
C ARG A 194 -13.77 -6.30 7.76
N GLU A 195 -13.55 -7.61 7.83
CA GLU A 195 -12.28 -8.23 7.44
C GLU A 195 -11.92 -7.91 5.98
N LEU A 196 -12.91 -8.01 5.08
CA LEU A 196 -12.75 -7.68 3.66
C LEU A 196 -12.39 -6.20 3.45
N LEU A 197 -13.03 -5.27 4.15
CA LEU A 197 -12.72 -3.85 4.00
C LEU A 197 -11.37 -3.45 4.62
N GLU A 198 -10.96 -4.08 5.72
CA GLU A 198 -9.63 -3.84 6.30
C GLU A 198 -8.51 -4.35 5.38
N GLU A 199 -8.73 -5.47 4.71
CA GLU A 199 -7.75 -6.06 3.80
C GLU A 199 -7.78 -5.41 2.42
N PHE A 200 -8.97 -5.10 1.90
CA PHE A 200 -9.19 -4.56 0.55
C PHE A 200 -10.02 -3.27 0.57
N PRO A 201 -9.46 -2.12 1.00
CA PRO A 201 -10.20 -0.86 1.09
C PRO A 201 -10.85 -0.37 -0.22
N HIS A 202 -10.33 -0.79 -1.38
CA HIS A 202 -10.88 -0.42 -2.69
C HIS A 202 -12.23 -1.07 -2.99
N LEU A 203 -12.66 -2.04 -2.19
CA LEU A 203 -14.01 -2.59 -2.27
C LEU A 203 -15.09 -1.60 -1.81
N LEU A 204 -14.71 -0.46 -1.22
CA LEU A 204 -15.64 0.66 -0.99
C LEU A 204 -16.18 1.27 -2.28
N VAL A 205 -15.58 0.96 -3.44
CA VAL A 205 -16.15 1.30 -4.75
C VAL A 205 -17.11 0.19 -5.17
N PRO A 206 -18.39 0.49 -5.46
CA PRO A 206 -19.41 -0.53 -5.75
C PRO A 206 -19.06 -1.44 -6.93
N SER A 207 -18.41 -0.90 -7.96
CA SER A 207 -17.96 -1.67 -9.12
C SER A 207 -16.93 -2.75 -8.76
N ASN A 208 -16.01 -2.46 -7.83
CA ASN A 208 -15.03 -3.42 -7.34
C ASN A 208 -15.68 -4.50 -6.46
N ALA A 209 -16.63 -4.12 -5.61
CA ALA A 209 -17.41 -5.06 -4.81
C ALA A 209 -18.20 -6.03 -5.71
N THR A 210 -18.87 -5.51 -6.73
CA THR A 210 -19.61 -6.32 -7.69
C THR A 210 -18.68 -7.24 -8.50
N ALA A 211 -17.53 -6.73 -8.95
CA ALA A 211 -16.53 -7.52 -9.65
C ALA A 211 -15.97 -8.66 -8.79
N LEU A 212 -15.69 -8.41 -7.51
CA LEU A 212 -15.30 -9.45 -6.56
C LEU A 212 -16.35 -10.57 -6.52
N MET A 213 -17.64 -10.21 -6.39
CA MET A 213 -18.71 -11.19 -6.33
C MET A 213 -18.85 -12.00 -7.61
N ASN A 214 -18.73 -11.35 -8.76
CA ASN A 214 -18.75 -12.02 -10.06
C ASN A 214 -17.55 -12.97 -10.22
N ASN A 215 -16.36 -12.57 -9.75
CA ASN A 215 -15.17 -13.42 -9.80
C ASN A 215 -15.31 -14.65 -8.91
N ILE A 216 -15.90 -14.51 -7.72
CA ILE A 216 -16.16 -15.65 -6.82
C ILE A 216 -17.19 -16.59 -7.46
N ALA A 217 -18.29 -16.04 -7.95
CA ALA A 217 -19.31 -16.84 -8.63
C ALA A 217 -18.73 -17.61 -9.82
N ARG A 218 -17.82 -16.99 -10.58
CA ARG A 218 -17.09 -17.62 -11.68
C ARG A 218 -16.08 -18.69 -11.22
N LEU A 219 -15.31 -18.44 -10.16
CA LEU A 219 -14.29 -19.38 -9.66
C LEU A 219 -14.88 -20.70 -9.18
N PHE A 220 -16.12 -20.67 -8.70
CA PHE A 220 -16.82 -21.85 -8.20
C PHE A 220 -17.98 -22.31 -9.09
N ASP A 221 -18.07 -21.75 -10.30
CA ASP A 221 -19.07 -22.10 -11.31
C ASP A 221 -20.53 -22.00 -10.81
N PHE A 222 -20.81 -20.99 -9.97
CA PHE A 222 -22.16 -20.75 -9.45
C PHE A 222 -23.11 -20.10 -10.45
N ASN A 223 -22.57 -19.60 -11.56
CA ASN A 223 -23.38 -18.95 -12.58
C ASN A 223 -24.30 -19.93 -13.31
N GLY A 224 -24.02 -21.24 -13.25
CA GLY A 224 -24.90 -22.28 -13.82
C GLY A 224 -25.21 -22.09 -15.31
N THR A 225 -25.99 -23.00 -15.88
CA THR A 225 -26.55 -22.89 -17.24
C THR A 225 -27.91 -22.20 -17.25
N CYS A 226 -28.37 -21.69 -16.11
CA CYS A 226 -29.68 -21.10 -15.96
C CYS A 226 -29.63 -19.64 -16.41
N GLU A 227 -30.61 -19.24 -17.21
CA GLU A 227 -30.86 -17.87 -17.68
C GLU A 227 -31.32 -16.97 -16.51
N ASP A 228 -30.55 -16.95 -15.42
CA ASP A 228 -30.77 -16.00 -14.34
C ASP A 228 -30.32 -14.64 -14.88
N GLU A 229 -31.30 -13.75 -15.12
CA GLU A 229 -31.16 -12.53 -15.95
C GLU A 229 -29.97 -11.62 -15.56
N GLU A 230 -29.37 -11.76 -14.37
CA GLU A 230 -28.20 -10.97 -13.94
C GLU A 230 -27.20 -11.73 -13.03
N GLY A 231 -27.21 -13.06 -13.02
CA GLY A 231 -26.28 -13.85 -12.19
C GLY A 231 -26.41 -13.60 -10.67
N GLU A 232 -27.56 -13.13 -10.20
CA GLU A 232 -27.84 -12.83 -8.78
C GLU A 232 -27.71 -14.07 -7.88
N LEU A 233 -28.20 -15.22 -8.34
CA LEU A 233 -28.08 -16.50 -7.63
C LEU A 233 -26.62 -16.92 -7.46
N GLY A 234 -25.80 -16.70 -8.50
CA GLY A 234 -24.36 -16.94 -8.45
C GLY A 234 -23.67 -16.07 -7.41
N ARG A 235 -24.00 -14.77 -7.38
CA ARG A 235 -23.52 -13.82 -6.37
C ARG A 235 -23.94 -14.22 -4.96
N ALA A 236 -25.22 -14.56 -4.74
CA ALA A 236 -25.73 -14.99 -3.43
C ALA A 236 -25.03 -16.24 -2.90
N ARG A 237 -24.72 -17.22 -3.77
CA ARG A 237 -23.94 -18.41 -3.40
C ARG A 237 -22.48 -18.05 -3.09
N GLY A 238 -21.88 -17.18 -3.88
CA GLY A 238 -20.54 -16.64 -3.61
C GLY A 238 -20.45 -15.94 -2.25
N MET A 239 -21.49 -15.18 -1.87
CA MET A 239 -21.57 -14.51 -0.57
C MET A 239 -21.56 -15.51 0.59
N LYS A 240 -22.37 -16.57 0.48
CA LYS A 240 -22.43 -17.61 1.52
C LYS A 240 -21.09 -18.32 1.72
N ILE A 241 -20.30 -18.43 0.65
CA ILE A 241 -18.95 -18.97 0.74
C ILE A 241 -17.99 -17.99 1.38
N LEU A 242 -18.04 -16.70 1.04
CA LEU A 242 -17.24 -15.69 1.74
C LEU A 242 -17.56 -15.63 3.24
N GLU A 243 -18.82 -15.79 3.63
CA GLU A 243 -19.23 -15.85 5.03
C GLU A 243 -18.50 -16.98 5.79
N THR A 244 -18.33 -18.13 5.14
CA THR A 244 -17.66 -19.30 5.73
C THR A 244 -16.14 -19.29 5.54
N GLN A 245 -15.64 -18.68 4.47
CA GLN A 245 -14.24 -18.72 4.02
C GLN A 245 -13.79 -17.36 3.44
N PRO A 246 -13.58 -16.32 4.28
CA PRO A 246 -13.22 -14.97 3.83
C PRO A 246 -11.93 -14.90 3.00
N PHE A 247 -10.97 -15.78 3.28
CA PHE A 247 -9.67 -15.83 2.59
C PHE A 247 -9.78 -16.07 1.08
N LEU A 248 -10.92 -16.59 0.60
CA LEU A 248 -11.19 -16.77 -0.83
C LEU A 248 -11.38 -15.45 -1.59
N ALA A 249 -11.55 -14.33 -0.88
CA ALA A 249 -11.57 -13.02 -1.52
C ALA A 249 -10.21 -12.68 -2.15
N ARG A 250 -9.07 -13.03 -1.52
CA ARG A 250 -7.71 -12.74 -2.01
C ARG A 250 -7.49 -13.03 -3.50
N PRO A 251 -7.77 -14.26 -3.99
CA PRO A 251 -7.60 -14.58 -5.42
C PRO A 251 -8.69 -13.99 -6.33
N ALA A 252 -9.82 -13.54 -5.76
CA ALA A 252 -10.97 -13.05 -6.51
C ALA A 252 -11.07 -11.52 -6.58
N VAL A 253 -10.32 -10.81 -5.73
CA VAL A 253 -10.26 -9.35 -5.71
C VAL A 253 -9.72 -8.85 -7.06
N PRO A 254 -10.42 -7.91 -7.72
CA PRO A 254 -9.93 -7.33 -8.96
C PRO A 254 -8.58 -6.63 -8.70
N LEU A 255 -7.56 -7.02 -9.45
CA LEU A 255 -6.22 -6.45 -9.32
C LEU A 255 -6.27 -4.96 -9.69
N ARG A 256 -5.81 -4.10 -8.76
CA ARG A 256 -5.62 -2.67 -9.03
C ARG A 256 -4.74 -2.52 -10.27
N SER A 257 -5.19 -1.79 -11.28
CA SER A 257 -4.48 -1.50 -12.54
C SER A 257 -4.27 -2.68 -13.52
N GLN A 258 -4.78 -3.87 -13.22
CA GLN A 258 -5.01 -4.88 -14.26
C GLN A 258 -6.50 -4.93 -14.54
N THR A 259 -7.01 -3.95 -15.28
CA THR A 259 -8.11 -4.23 -16.22
C THR A 259 -7.59 -5.35 -17.10
N ARG A 260 -7.90 -6.58 -16.71
CA ARG A 260 -7.42 -7.81 -17.33
C ARG A 260 -8.05 -7.88 -18.72
N GLY A 261 -7.45 -7.21 -19.69
CA GLY A 261 -7.87 -7.27 -21.07
C GLY A 261 -8.96 -6.29 -21.50
N GLU A 262 -9.03 -5.08 -20.94
CA GLU A 262 -9.17 -3.96 -21.89
C GLU A 262 -7.83 -3.85 -22.58
N ARG A 263 -7.59 -4.78 -23.52
CA ARG A 263 -6.52 -4.61 -24.49
C ARG A 263 -6.85 -3.28 -25.13
N ASP A 264 -5.92 -2.34 -25.01
CA ASP A 264 -6.01 -1.05 -25.68
C ASP A 264 -6.56 -1.32 -27.09
N PRO A 265 -7.69 -0.71 -27.51
CA PRO A 265 -8.25 -1.00 -28.82
C PRO A 265 -7.22 -0.84 -29.94
N GLU A 266 -6.21 0.02 -29.75
CA GLU A 266 -5.02 0.13 -30.59
C GLU A 266 -4.16 -1.15 -30.60
N TYR A 267 -3.88 -1.77 -29.44
CA TYR A 267 -3.14 -3.02 -29.36
C TYR A 267 -3.89 -4.18 -30.05
N LEU A 268 -5.22 -4.24 -29.91
CA LEU A 268 -6.05 -5.20 -30.63
C LEU A 268 -5.99 -4.97 -32.15
N ALA A 269 -6.12 -3.71 -32.58
CA ALA A 269 -6.02 -3.35 -33.99
C ALA A 269 -4.65 -3.70 -34.59
N ASP A 270 -3.57 -3.50 -33.84
CA ASP A 270 -2.21 -3.84 -34.27
C ASP A 270 -1.98 -5.36 -34.33
N THR A 271 -2.53 -6.14 -33.39
CA THR A 271 -2.48 -7.60 -33.50
C THR A 271 -3.27 -8.14 -34.68
N ILE A 272 -4.43 -7.54 -35.00
CA ILE A 272 -5.24 -7.93 -36.17
C ILE A 272 -4.54 -7.56 -37.48
N ARG A 273 -3.83 -6.41 -37.54
CA ARG A 273 -3.03 -6.04 -38.72
C ARG A 273 -1.82 -6.94 -38.93
N ALA A 274 -1.22 -7.46 -37.86
CA ALA A 274 -0.06 -8.34 -37.97
C ALA A 274 -0.40 -9.76 -38.48
N GLU A 275 -1.68 -10.14 -38.45
CA GLU A 275 -2.17 -11.43 -38.94
C GLU A 275 -2.67 -11.41 -40.40
N MET A 276 -2.74 -10.22 -41.04
CA MET A 276 -3.02 -10.05 -42.48
C MET A 276 -1.74 -9.83 -43.28
#